data_AF-A0A2G9SDU7-F1
#
_entry.id   AF-A0A2G9SDU7-F1
#
_cell.length_a   1.000
_cell.length_b   1.000
_cell.length_c   1.000
_cell.angle_alpha   90.00
_cell.angle_beta   90.00
_cell.angle_gamma   90.00
#
_symmetry.space_group_name_H-M   'P 1'
#
loop_
_entity.id
_entity.type
_entity.pdbx_description
1 polymer ?
#
loop_
_entity_poly.entity_id
_entity_poly.type
_entity_poly.pdbx_seq_one_letter_code
_entity_poly.pdbx_strand_id
1 'polypeptide(L)'
;SKADSEDNEAVEIARYSRGQYFGELALVTNKPRAASAYAVGSVKCLAMDVQAFERLLGPCMEIMKRNIANYEEQLVALFGTNMDITDSSS
;
A
#
# COMPACT_ATOMS: atom_id res chain seq x y z
N SER A 1 33.49 -6.88 -20.61
CA SER A 1 32.95 -6.78 -19.24
C SER A 1 32.24 -5.43 -19.09
N LYS A 2 30.93 -5.39 -19.34
CA LYS A 2 30.09 -4.29 -18.84
C LYS A 2 29.27 -4.92 -17.72
N ALA A 3 29.60 -4.52 -16.51
CA ALA A 3 28.84 -4.89 -15.33
C ALA A 3 27.54 -4.09 -15.37
N ASP A 4 26.43 -4.82 -15.39
CA ASP A 4 25.11 -4.29 -15.09
C ASP A 4 25.12 -3.82 -13.63
N SER A 5 25.22 -2.52 -13.43
CA SER A 5 24.93 -1.88 -12.16
C SER A 5 23.61 -1.15 -12.32
N GLU A 6 22.51 -1.91 -12.27
CA GLU A 6 21.19 -1.37 -12.00
C GLU A 6 21.21 -0.85 -10.58
N ASP A 7 21.29 0.48 -10.43
CA ASP A 7 21.24 1.15 -9.14
C ASP A 7 19.81 0.97 -8.61
N ASN A 8 19.62 -0.05 -7.77
CA ASN A 8 18.34 -0.39 -7.15
C ASN A 8 18.07 0.59 -5.99
N GLU A 9 17.97 1.87 -6.33
CA GLU A 9 17.85 2.96 -5.37
C GLU A 9 16.42 3.02 -4.83
N ALA A 10 16.29 3.03 -3.51
CA ALA A 10 14.98 3.08 -2.86
C ALA A 10 14.32 4.45 -3.09
N VAL A 11 13.17 4.46 -3.76
CA VAL A 11 12.39 5.69 -4.01
C VAL A 11 11.33 5.89 -2.93
N GLU A 12 11.25 7.09 -2.37
CA GLU A 12 10.17 7.46 -1.46
C GLU A 12 8.88 7.76 -2.25
N ILE A 13 7.85 6.94 -2.03
CA ILE A 13 6.57 7.01 -2.77
C ILE A 13 5.49 7.81 -2.05
N ALA A 14 5.61 7.92 -0.73
CA ALA A 14 4.63 8.59 0.11
C ALA A 14 5.25 8.99 1.45
N ARG A 15 4.82 10.13 1.96
CA ARG A 15 5.15 10.62 3.30
C ARG A 15 3.89 10.84 4.11
N TYR A 16 3.84 10.26 5.30
CA TYR A 16 2.68 10.31 6.17
C TYR A 16 2.93 11.17 7.42
N SER A 17 1.88 11.82 7.87
CA SER A 17 1.82 12.68 9.05
C SER A 17 0.75 12.18 10.03
N ARG A 18 0.68 12.81 11.21
CA ARG A 18 -0.22 12.41 12.29
C ARG A 18 -1.68 12.35 11.81
N GLY A 19 -2.33 11.21 12.04
CA GLY A 19 -3.74 10.98 11.68
C GLY A 19 -3.93 10.29 10.33
N GLN A 20 -2.87 10.14 9.53
CA GLN A 20 -2.91 9.35 8.30
C GLN A 20 -2.63 7.87 8.58
N TYR A 21 -2.97 7.01 7.61
CA TYR A 21 -2.77 5.57 7.65
C TYR A 21 -2.04 5.09 6.40
N PHE A 22 -1.48 3.88 6.46
CA PHE A 22 -0.82 3.19 5.34
C PHE A 22 -1.00 1.68 5.49
N GLY A 23 -0.82 0.93 4.40
CA GLY A 23 -0.98 -0.54 4.38
C GLY A 23 -2.38 -1.01 4.01
N GLU A 24 -3.25 -0.11 3.58
CA GLU A 24 -4.62 -0.34 3.11
C GLU A 24 -4.69 -1.28 1.91
N LEU A 25 -3.65 -1.32 1.08
CA LEU A 25 -3.60 -2.23 -0.06
C LEU A 25 -3.56 -3.70 0.37
N ALA A 26 -2.93 -3.99 1.52
CA ALA A 26 -2.92 -5.34 2.09
C ALA A 26 -4.32 -5.76 2.57
N LEU A 27 -5.17 -4.81 2.98
CA LEU A 27 -6.56 -5.07 3.37
C LEU A 27 -7.43 -5.41 2.16
N VAL A 28 -7.18 -4.78 1.01
CA VAL A 28 -8.08 -4.86 -0.14
C VAL A 28 -7.67 -5.90 -1.18
N THR A 29 -6.37 -6.15 -1.37
CA THR A 29 -5.89 -6.99 -2.48
C THR A 29 -5.42 -8.37 -2.04
N ASN A 30 -5.24 -8.59 -0.72
CA ASN A 30 -4.62 -9.79 -0.15
C ASN A 30 -3.24 -10.13 -0.78
N LYS A 31 -2.54 -9.13 -1.32
CA LYS A 31 -1.21 -9.25 -1.93
C LYS A 31 -0.10 -8.94 -0.91
N PRO A 32 1.14 -9.40 -1.15
CA PRO A 32 2.30 -8.96 -0.38
C PRO A 32 2.45 -7.44 -0.36
N ARG A 33 3.12 -6.92 0.68
CA ARG A 33 3.38 -5.48 0.83
C ARG A 33 4.11 -4.93 -0.40
N ALA A 34 3.51 -3.94 -1.06
CA ALA A 34 4.07 -3.31 -2.26
C ALA A 34 5.29 -2.40 -1.95
N ALA A 35 5.39 -1.89 -0.72
CA ALA A 35 6.47 -1.02 -0.30
C ALA A 35 6.86 -1.25 1.17
N SER A 36 8.07 -0.84 1.52
CA SER A 36 8.53 -0.76 2.90
C SER A 36 8.15 0.59 3.50
N ALA A 37 7.88 0.62 4.81
CA ALA A 37 7.61 1.84 5.56
C ALA A 37 8.68 2.01 6.66
N TYR A 38 9.22 3.22 6.77
CA TYR A 38 10.25 3.58 7.73
C TYR A 38 9.80 4.76 8.59
N ALA A 39 10.08 4.70 9.89
CA ALA A 39 9.79 5.81 10.78
C ALA A 39 10.77 6.96 10.55
N VAL A 40 10.24 8.18 10.35
CA VAL A 40 11.04 9.40 10.33
C VAL A 40 10.99 10.02 11.73
N GLY A 41 11.97 9.66 12.57
CA GLY A 41 12.02 10.06 13.98
C GLY A 41 11.13 9.22 14.89
N SER A 42 10.70 9.79 16.03
CA SER A 42 9.87 9.09 17.01
C SER A 42 8.40 9.09 16.58
N VAL A 43 7.86 7.91 16.28
CA VAL A 43 6.47 7.73 15.83
C VAL A 43 5.68 6.83 16.77
N LYS A 44 4.35 7.02 16.81
CA LYS A 44 3.41 6.12 17.48
C LYS A 44 2.29 5.80 16.50
N CYS A 45 2.11 4.52 16.21
CA CYS A 45 1.10 4.03 15.28
C CYS A 45 0.11 3.14 16.02
N LEU A 46 -1.14 3.15 15.55
CA LEU A 46 -2.11 2.10 15.85
C LEU A 46 -1.96 1.03 14.77
N ALA A 47 -1.89 -0.24 15.19
CA ALA A 47 -1.88 -1.38 14.28
C ALA A 47 -3.17 -2.16 14.44
N MET A 48 -3.73 -2.62 13.33
CA MET A 48 -4.96 -3.39 13.29
C MET A 48 -4.78 -4.54 12.31
N ASP A 49 -5.15 -5.73 12.75
CA ASP A 49 -5.14 -6.93 11.92
C ASP A 49 -6.29 -6.90 10.90
N VAL A 50 -6.09 -7.53 9.73
CA VAL A 50 -7.06 -7.57 8.63
C VAL A 50 -8.37 -8.20 9.09
N GLN A 51 -8.32 -9.32 9.81
CA GLN A 51 -9.53 -10.01 10.26
C GLN A 51 -10.26 -9.19 11.33
N ALA A 52 -9.52 -8.47 12.18
CA ALA A 52 -10.12 -7.54 13.13
C ALA A 52 -10.80 -6.36 12.40
N PHE A 53 -10.18 -5.85 11.34
CA PHE A 53 -10.74 -4.81 10.50
C PHE A 53 -12.06 -5.27 9.86
N GLU A 54 -12.06 -6.42 9.17
CA GLU A 54 -13.23 -6.96 8.48
C GLU A 54 -14.42 -7.19 9.44
N ARG A 55 -14.16 -7.77 10.62
CA ARG A 55 -15.21 -8.01 11.63
C ARG A 55 -15.82 -6.72 12.16
N LEU A 56 -15.03 -5.67 12.34
CA LEU A 56 -15.48 -4.40 12.91
C LEU A 56 -16.12 -3.49 11.87
N LEU A 57 -15.63 -3.53 10.64
CA LEU A 57 -15.83 -2.48 9.65
C LEU A 57 -16.36 -3.00 8.32
N GLY A 58 -16.81 -4.25 8.18
CA GLY A 58 -17.27 -4.88 6.92
C GLY A 58 -17.76 -3.92 5.81
N PRO A 59 -18.84 -3.13 5.99
CA PRO A 59 -19.32 -2.17 4.99
C PRO A 59 -18.35 -1.04 4.61
N CYS A 60 -17.42 -0.66 5.48
CA CYS A 60 -16.37 0.32 5.22
C CYS A 60 -15.25 -0.22 4.33
N MET A 61 -15.10 -1.54 4.16
CA MET A 61 -14.16 -2.09 3.17
C MET A 61 -14.49 -1.61 1.75
N GLU A 62 -15.78 -1.55 1.42
CA GLU A 62 -16.25 -1.04 0.12
C GLU A 62 -16.00 0.46 -0.03
N ILE A 63 -15.98 1.22 1.06
CA ILE A 63 -15.62 2.65 1.06
C ILE A 63 -14.11 2.80 0.84
N MET A 64 -13.29 1.97 1.50
CA MET A 64 -11.84 2.03 1.33
C MET A 64 -11.40 1.63 -0.07
N LYS A 65 -12.04 0.60 -0.67
CA LYS A 65 -11.79 0.19 -2.06
C LYS A 65 -11.92 1.36 -3.06
N ARG A 66 -12.88 2.27 -2.86
CA ARG A 66 -13.06 3.45 -3.74
C ARG A 66 -11.91 4.44 -3.65
N ASN A 67 -11.26 4.56 -2.49
CA ASN A 67 -10.14 5.48 -2.29
C ASN A 67 -8.81 4.91 -2.80
N ILE A 68 -8.68 3.58 -2.90
CA ILE A 68 -7.47 2.90 -3.36
C ILE A 68 -7.23 3.07 -4.86
N ALA A 69 -8.26 3.23 -5.68
CA ALA A 69 -8.10 3.53 -7.10
C ALA A 69 -7.19 4.76 -7.34
N ASN A 70 -7.29 5.77 -6.47
CA ASN A 70 -6.44 6.96 -6.55
C ASN A 70 -4.97 6.66 -6.18
N TYR A 71 -4.71 5.63 -5.36
CA TYR A 71 -3.37 5.19 -4.99
C TYR A 71 -2.72 4.37 -6.12
N GLU A 72 -3.49 3.52 -6.80
CA GLU A 72 -3.03 2.79 -7.99
C GLU A 72 -2.65 3.72 -9.12
N GLU A 73 -3.48 4.73 -9.42
CA GLU A 73 -3.14 5.74 -10.42
C GLU A 73 -1.81 6.42 -10.11
N GLN A 74 -1.54 6.71 -8.84
CA GLN A 74 -0.26 7.29 -8.40
C GLN A 74 0.90 6.32 -8.56
N LEU A 75 0.72 5.04 -8.25
CA LEU A 75 1.77 4.02 -8.43
C LEU A 75 2.07 3.74 -9.90
N VAL A 76 1.05 3.65 -10.74
CA VAL A 76 1.19 3.51 -12.19
C VAL A 76 1.91 4.73 -12.78
N ALA A 77 1.56 5.94 -12.32
CA ALA A 77 2.24 7.16 -12.73
C ALA A 77 3.72 7.21 -12.27
N LEU A 78 4.05 6.68 -11.09
CA LEU A 78 5.43 6.68 -10.56
C LEU A 78 6.31 5.57 -11.15
N PHE A 79 5.77 4.37 -11.34
CA PHE A 79 6.56 3.15 -11.62
C PHE A 79 6.22 2.47 -12.94
N GLY A 80 5.18 2.89 -13.66
CA GLY A 80 4.77 2.29 -14.92
C GLY A 80 4.27 0.85 -14.82
N THR A 81 4.13 0.30 -13.60
CA THR A 81 3.68 -1.07 -13.36
C THR A 81 2.22 -1.09 -12.94
N ASN A 82 1.36 -1.75 -13.73
CA ASN A 82 0.04 -2.16 -13.27
C ASN A 82 0.22 -3.25 -12.21
N MET A 83 -0.16 -2.99 -10.96
CA MET A 83 -0.49 -4.09 -10.07
C MET A 83 -1.84 -4.63 -10.56
N ASP A 84 -1.85 -5.73 -11.32
CA ASP A 84 -3.07 -6.36 -11.81
C ASP A 84 -3.94 -6.82 -10.65
N ILE A 85 -4.80 -5.94 -10.11
CA ILE A 85 -5.78 -6.25 -9.07
C ILE A 85 -6.99 -6.83 -9.80
N THR A 86 -6.78 -7.98 -10.43
CA THR A 86 -7.88 -8.84 -10.79
C THR A 86 -8.23 -9.63 -9.54
N ASP A 87 -9.39 -9.30 -8.98
CA ASP A 87 -10.01 -10.00 -7.89
C ASP A 87 -10.07 -11.50 -8.23
N SER A 88 -9.26 -12.31 -7.54
CA SER A 88 -9.34 -13.76 -7.62
C SER A 88 -10.46 -14.24 -6.70
N SER A 89 -11.67 -13.73 -6.89
CA SER A 89 -12.87 -14.26 -6.29
C SER A 89 -13.40 -15.37 -7.20
N SER A 90 -12.90 -16.59 -6.94
CA SER A 90 -13.61 -17.84 -7.26
C SER A 90 -14.60 -18.15 -6.14
#